data_AF-E3MYR1-F1
#
_entry.id   AF-E3MYR1-F1
#
_cell.length_a   1.000
_cell.length_b   1.000
_cell.length_c   1.000
_cell.angle_alpha   90.00
_cell.angle_beta   90.00
_cell.angle_gamma   90.00
#
_symmetry.space_group_name_H-M   'P 1'
#
loop_
_entity.id
_entity.type
_entity.pdbx_description
1 polymer ?
#
loop_
_entity_poly.entity_id
_entity_poly.type
_entity_poly.pdbx_seq_one_letter_code
_entity_poly.pdbx_strand_id
1 'polypeptide(L)'
;MYPSNKFWIMSDHMEFLVLWLINLRVWKAIDIKKLGGVKLPTLSCGQFQDVQYKMDGDCLVTYWEDNLTGLIEMGKYAREIFNRDIYQVSIGGEETDDYKRLIEWTMNTQKSIEYFQFENKKTPDEDFDYILDNLKCTHSFFLSAKPSKNYRSAKPLVFNLKEIAICNSFWIKQRDLLGMNCKIITMHNSKLTSEDLNVFLKHWMTGGCSKLKMLHVSVEESISLESVLDGVEFIERGDDVERLYFVDGDRNPDTIRGGFDVKQSNVTGTVFGQNLQNLKRFWMIVW
;
A
#
# COMPACT_ATOMS: atom_id res chain seq x y z
N MET A 1 8.99 -0.37 -19.85
CA MET A 1 9.24 1.05 -20.16
C MET A 1 8.32 1.85 -19.25
N TYR A 2 8.86 2.45 -18.17
CA TYR A 2 8.03 3.25 -17.25
C TYR A 2 7.57 4.51 -17.99
N PRO A 3 6.29 4.90 -17.91
CA PRO A 3 5.83 6.12 -18.55
C PRO A 3 6.52 7.32 -17.90
N SER A 4 7.35 8.01 -18.67
CA SER A 4 8.19 9.14 -18.27
C SER A 4 7.42 10.43 -17.94
N ASN A 5 6.10 10.36 -17.69
CA ASN A 5 5.18 11.50 -17.60
C ASN A 5 4.26 11.40 -16.36
N LYS A 6 4.83 11.14 -15.18
CA LYS A 6 4.10 10.99 -13.91
C LYS A 6 4.70 11.90 -12.83
N PHE A 7 3.85 12.47 -11.97
CA PHE A 7 4.22 13.45 -10.93
C PHE A 7 3.98 12.92 -9.51
N TRP A 8 4.92 13.18 -8.61
CA TRP A 8 5.02 12.51 -7.32
C TRP A 8 5.25 13.54 -6.22
N ILE A 9 4.49 13.44 -5.13
CA ILE A 9 4.68 14.23 -3.91
C ILE A 9 5.06 13.26 -2.79
N MET A 10 6.21 13.48 -2.15
CA MET A 10 6.74 12.60 -1.09
C MET A 10 7.29 13.40 0.08
N SER A 11 6.85 13.08 1.30
CA SER A 11 7.42 13.62 2.55
C SER A 11 8.70 12.86 2.99
N ASP A 12 9.28 13.28 4.10
CA ASP A 12 10.57 12.80 4.59
C ASP A 12 10.58 11.37 5.19
N HIS A 13 11.73 10.70 5.13
CA HIS A 13 12.03 9.37 5.68
C HIS A 13 11.01 8.27 5.35
N MET A 14 11.19 7.66 4.18
CA MET A 14 10.60 6.36 3.84
C MET A 14 11.71 5.32 3.94
N GLU A 15 11.71 4.47 4.96
CA GLU A 15 12.75 3.44 5.16
C GLU A 15 12.21 2.01 5.00
N PHE A 16 12.90 1.25 4.14
CA PHE A 16 13.00 -0.22 4.06
C PHE A 16 11.92 -1.14 3.46
N LEU A 17 10.82 -0.64 2.86
CA LEU A 17 10.00 -1.45 1.93
C LEU A 17 9.87 -0.87 0.51
N VAL A 18 10.62 0.20 0.23
CA VAL A 18 10.45 1.08 -0.94
C VAL A 18 11.21 0.60 -2.20
N LEU A 19 12.13 -0.36 -2.08
CA LEU A 19 13.07 -0.65 -3.18
C LEU A 19 12.50 -1.46 -4.35
N TRP A 20 11.26 -1.96 -4.27
CA TRP A 20 10.70 -2.78 -5.36
C TRP A 20 9.81 -2.05 -6.37
N LEU A 21 9.42 -0.78 -6.14
CA LEU A 21 8.40 -0.16 -6.99
C LEU A 21 8.77 1.12 -7.74
N ILE A 22 9.90 1.79 -7.48
CA ILE A 22 10.04 3.17 -7.95
C ILE A 22 11.47 3.52 -8.40
N ASN A 23 11.60 3.77 -9.71
CA ASN A 23 12.74 4.43 -10.35
C ASN A 23 12.18 5.73 -10.95
N LEU A 24 12.12 6.84 -10.19
CA LEU A 24 11.29 8.00 -10.55
C LEU A 24 11.95 9.36 -10.29
N ARG A 25 11.56 10.35 -11.11
CA ARG A 25 11.81 11.78 -10.94
C ARG A 25 10.89 12.33 -9.86
N VAL A 26 11.37 12.36 -8.62
CA VAL A 26 10.58 12.72 -7.43
C VAL A 26 10.82 14.19 -7.07
N TRP A 27 9.82 14.82 -6.45
CA TRP A 27 9.97 16.12 -5.80
C TRP A 27 9.76 15.90 -4.31
N LYS A 28 10.71 16.34 -3.49
CA LYS A 28 10.73 16.08 -2.06
C LYS A 28 10.80 17.40 -1.28
N ALA A 29 9.97 17.55 -0.26
CA ALA A 29 10.07 18.64 0.70
C ALA A 29 10.54 18.10 2.06
N ILE A 30 11.53 18.77 2.65
CA ILE A 30 12.24 18.37 3.87
C ILE A 30 12.14 19.52 4.89
N ASP A 31 12.04 19.18 6.18
CA ASP A 31 12.12 20.20 7.25
C ASP A 31 13.52 20.85 7.24
N ILE A 32 13.55 22.18 7.10
CA ILE A 32 14.76 23.00 7.08
C ILE A 32 15.60 22.84 8.35
N LYS A 33 15.00 22.52 9.50
CA LYS A 33 15.71 22.28 10.77
C LYS A 33 16.70 21.12 10.68
N LYS A 34 16.47 20.16 9.78
CA LYS A 34 17.40 19.04 9.54
C LYS A 34 18.73 19.46 8.92
N LEU A 35 18.84 20.69 8.41
CA LEU A 35 20.08 21.20 7.82
C LEU A 35 21.15 21.56 8.87
N GLY A 36 20.84 21.62 10.16
CA GLY A 36 21.83 21.90 11.20
C GLY A 36 22.60 23.22 11.00
N GLY A 37 21.97 24.22 10.38
CA GLY A 37 22.56 25.53 10.09
C GLY A 37 23.32 25.64 8.76
N VAL A 38 23.37 24.59 7.94
CA VAL A 38 23.95 24.64 6.58
C VAL A 38 23.08 25.52 5.68
N LYS A 39 23.68 26.53 5.06
CA LYS A 39 23.00 27.40 4.08
C LYS A 39 23.15 26.84 2.67
N LEU A 40 22.04 26.42 2.08
CA LEU A 40 21.96 25.92 0.69
C LEU A 40 21.60 27.03 -0.30
N PRO A 41 21.85 26.83 -1.61
CA PRO A 41 21.33 27.74 -2.63
C PRO A 41 19.81 27.79 -2.60
N THR A 42 19.23 28.90 -3.05
CA THR A 42 17.79 29.12 -3.08
C THR A 42 17.25 29.01 -4.51
N LEU A 43 16.01 28.55 -4.63
CA LEU A 43 15.28 28.59 -5.89
C LEU A 43 15.03 30.05 -6.28
N SER A 44 15.07 30.30 -7.58
CA SER A 44 14.70 31.58 -8.19
C SER A 44 13.62 31.40 -9.26
N CYS A 45 12.95 30.24 -9.28
CA CYS A 45 11.94 29.89 -10.27
C CYS A 45 10.51 30.12 -9.75
N GLY A 46 9.68 30.78 -10.56
CA GLY A 46 8.27 31.00 -10.26
C GLY A 46 8.06 31.77 -8.95
N GLN A 47 7.16 31.25 -8.11
CA GLN A 47 6.78 31.84 -6.82
C GLN A 47 7.73 31.49 -5.66
N PHE A 48 8.73 30.62 -5.89
CA PHE A 48 9.65 30.18 -4.85
C PHE A 48 10.82 31.14 -4.74
N GLN A 49 10.68 32.16 -3.89
CA GLN A 49 11.79 33.02 -3.46
C GLN A 49 12.32 32.50 -2.13
N ASP A 50 13.65 32.46 -2.00
CA ASP A 50 14.37 32.09 -0.78
C ASP A 50 14.15 30.64 -0.27
N VAL A 51 13.48 29.79 -1.04
CA VAL A 51 13.35 28.35 -0.75
C VAL A 51 14.67 27.65 -1.00
N GLN A 52 15.32 27.19 0.05
CA GLN A 52 16.56 26.42 -0.04
C GLN A 52 16.32 25.09 -0.77
N TYR A 53 17.29 24.67 -1.59
CA TYR A 53 17.19 23.40 -2.31
C TYR A 53 18.53 22.69 -2.46
N LYS A 54 18.44 21.39 -2.76
CA LYS A 54 19.53 20.61 -3.34
C LYS A 54 18.99 19.67 -4.41
N MET A 55 19.88 19.19 -5.26
CA MET A 55 19.58 18.06 -6.14
C MET A 55 20.03 16.77 -5.46
N ASP A 56 19.20 15.74 -5.52
CA ASP A 56 19.52 14.37 -5.11
C ASP A 56 19.27 13.44 -6.30
N GLY A 57 20.31 13.23 -7.11
CA GLY A 57 20.15 12.67 -8.47
C GLY A 57 19.24 13.55 -9.32
N ASP A 58 18.18 12.95 -9.88
CA ASP A 58 17.15 13.66 -10.67
C ASP A 58 16.03 14.25 -9.81
N CYS A 59 16.16 14.23 -8.48
CA CYS A 59 15.15 14.72 -7.53
C CYS A 59 15.45 16.16 -7.09
N LEU A 60 14.48 17.05 -7.23
CA LEU A 60 14.53 18.37 -6.60
C LEU A 60 14.08 18.24 -5.15
N VAL A 61 15.00 18.53 -4.24
CA VAL A 61 14.76 18.53 -2.80
C VAL A 61 14.69 19.97 -2.31
N THR A 62 13.56 20.37 -1.76
CA THR A 62 13.32 21.71 -1.22
C THR A 62 13.19 21.68 0.29
N TYR A 63 13.59 22.75 0.96
CA TYR A 63 13.64 22.85 2.40
C TYR A 63 12.70 23.95 2.89
N TRP A 64 11.85 23.59 3.85
CA TRP A 64 10.75 24.41 4.31
C TRP A 64 10.66 24.40 5.84
N GLU A 65 10.19 25.49 6.43
CA GLU A 65 9.86 25.52 7.87
C GLU A 65 8.71 24.57 8.22
N ASP A 66 7.71 24.52 7.34
CA ASP A 66 6.62 23.53 7.36
C ASP A 66 6.70 22.69 6.07
N ASN A 67 7.12 21.44 6.20
CA ASN A 67 7.30 20.54 5.07
C ASN A 67 6.00 20.25 4.32
N LEU A 68 4.83 20.23 4.99
CA LEU A 68 3.53 20.01 4.35
C LEU A 68 3.12 21.22 3.51
N THR A 69 3.36 22.43 4.01
CA THR A 69 3.21 23.64 3.21
C THR A 69 4.11 23.58 1.97
N GLY A 70 5.36 23.14 2.14
CA GLY A 70 6.26 22.89 1.01
C GLY A 70 5.69 21.90 -0.02
N LEU A 71 5.22 20.72 0.41
CA LEU A 71 4.62 19.73 -0.49
C LEU A 71 3.41 20.28 -1.25
N ILE A 72 2.54 21.04 -0.57
CA ILE A 72 1.36 21.66 -1.19
C ILE A 72 1.78 22.71 -2.22
N GLU A 73 2.72 23.60 -1.91
CA GLU A 73 3.17 24.63 -2.86
C GLU A 73 3.92 24.03 -4.06
N MET A 74 4.80 23.04 -3.82
CA MET A 74 5.44 22.30 -4.91
C MET A 74 4.41 21.56 -5.76
N GLY A 75 3.39 20.97 -5.13
CA GLY A 75 2.28 20.30 -5.80
C GLY A 75 1.47 21.26 -6.69
N LYS A 76 1.11 22.44 -6.19
CA LYS A 76 0.43 23.49 -6.97
C LYS A 76 1.25 23.89 -8.20
N TYR A 77 2.54 24.16 -8.01
CA TYR A 77 3.43 24.55 -9.09
C TYR A 77 3.62 23.45 -10.14
N ALA A 78 3.79 22.19 -9.71
CA ALA A 78 3.89 21.06 -10.62
C ALA A 78 2.61 20.92 -11.45
N ARG A 79 1.44 21.04 -10.83
CA ARG A 79 0.16 21.02 -11.56
C ARG A 79 0.06 22.15 -12.58
N GLU A 80 0.52 23.35 -12.24
CA GLU A 80 0.53 24.51 -13.14
C GLU A 80 1.42 24.28 -14.37
N ILE A 81 2.69 23.87 -14.16
CA ILE A 81 3.62 23.65 -15.27
C ILE A 81 3.18 22.51 -16.17
N PHE A 82 2.81 21.39 -15.57
CA PHE A 82 2.61 20.15 -16.30
C PHE A 82 1.16 19.97 -16.75
N ASN A 83 0.23 20.78 -16.23
CA ASN A 83 -1.19 20.71 -16.49
C ASN A 83 -1.75 19.29 -16.31
N ARG A 84 -1.41 18.65 -15.18
CA ARG A 84 -1.82 17.29 -14.84
C ARG A 84 -2.18 17.16 -13.37
N ASP A 85 -3.02 16.16 -13.08
CA ASP A 85 -3.30 15.75 -11.71
C ASP A 85 -2.09 15.10 -11.05
N ILE A 86 -2.07 15.13 -9.71
CA ILE A 86 -1.06 14.42 -8.91
C ILE A 86 -1.30 12.93 -9.06
N TYR A 87 -0.25 12.19 -9.44
CA TYR A 87 -0.34 10.77 -9.68
C TYR A 87 -0.19 9.95 -8.37
N GLN A 88 0.75 10.37 -7.51
CA GLN A 88 1.03 9.72 -6.23
C GLN A 88 1.19 10.72 -5.09
N VAL A 89 0.64 10.36 -3.93
CA VAL A 89 0.91 11.02 -2.65
C VAL A 89 1.52 10.00 -1.69
N SER A 90 2.71 10.31 -1.18
CA SER A 90 3.42 9.53 -0.18
C SER A 90 3.64 10.36 1.09
N ILE A 91 3.15 9.84 2.22
CA ILE A 91 3.21 10.47 3.54
C ILE A 91 3.97 9.53 4.47
N GLY A 92 4.99 10.08 5.11
CA GLY A 92 6.02 9.40 5.89
C GLY A 92 6.72 10.37 6.84
N GLY A 93 7.17 9.86 7.98
CA GLY A 93 8.01 10.62 8.93
C GLY A 93 7.62 10.44 10.40
N GLU A 94 8.52 10.83 11.30
CA GLU A 94 8.31 10.73 12.76
C GLU A 94 7.52 11.91 13.34
N GLU A 95 7.39 13.03 12.60
CA GLU A 95 6.91 14.32 13.10
C GLU A 95 5.89 15.01 12.17
N THR A 96 5.29 14.31 11.21
CA THR A 96 4.28 14.96 10.33
C THR A 96 2.95 15.06 11.07
N ASP A 97 2.81 16.09 11.90
CA ASP A 97 1.51 16.57 12.36
C ASP A 97 0.76 17.16 11.15
N ASP A 98 -0.54 16.91 11.05
CA ASP A 98 -1.45 17.56 10.09
C ASP A 98 -1.39 17.16 8.60
N TYR A 99 -1.12 15.88 8.29
CA TYR A 99 -1.28 15.35 6.92
C TYR A 99 -2.72 15.46 6.38
N LYS A 100 -3.71 15.76 7.24
CA LYS A 100 -5.08 16.12 6.86
C LYS A 100 -5.06 17.26 5.84
N ARG A 101 -4.29 18.33 6.06
CA ARG A 101 -4.15 19.44 5.10
C ARG A 101 -3.72 19.00 3.70
N LEU A 102 -2.78 18.04 3.61
CA LEU A 102 -2.32 17.52 2.32
C LEU A 102 -3.40 16.68 1.63
N ILE A 103 -4.10 15.83 2.39
CA ILE A 103 -5.22 15.03 1.87
C ILE A 103 -6.36 15.95 1.42
N GLU A 104 -6.74 16.94 2.21
CA GLU A 104 -7.76 17.93 1.89
C GLU A 104 -7.44 18.69 0.63
N TRP A 105 -6.23 19.26 0.55
CA TRP A 105 -5.79 19.95 -0.65
C TRP A 105 -5.83 19.02 -1.87
N THR A 106 -5.33 17.79 -1.74
CA THR A 106 -5.34 16.82 -2.84
C THR A 106 -6.76 16.53 -3.30
N MET A 107 -7.67 16.16 -2.38
CA MET A 107 -9.05 15.79 -2.71
C MET A 107 -9.93 16.96 -3.16
N ASN A 108 -9.60 18.19 -2.75
CA ASN A 108 -10.25 19.40 -3.26
C ASN A 108 -9.76 19.78 -4.66
N THR A 109 -8.55 19.36 -5.03
CA THR A 109 -7.94 19.73 -6.32
C THR A 109 -8.17 18.66 -7.40
N GLN A 110 -8.41 17.40 -7.04
CA GLN A 110 -8.66 16.30 -7.98
C GLN A 110 -9.62 15.24 -7.43
N LYS A 111 -10.24 14.48 -8.34
CA LYS A 111 -11.26 13.48 -7.99
C LYS A 111 -10.71 12.26 -7.24
N SER A 112 -9.48 11.87 -7.55
CA SER A 112 -8.80 10.71 -6.98
C SER A 112 -7.30 10.74 -7.28
N ILE A 113 -6.52 9.95 -6.55
CA ILE A 113 -5.13 9.62 -6.87
C ILE A 113 -5.02 8.17 -7.35
N GLU A 114 -3.96 7.86 -8.09
CA GLU A 114 -3.69 6.47 -8.48
C GLU A 114 -2.95 5.73 -7.36
N TYR A 115 -1.95 6.36 -6.74
CA TYR A 115 -1.10 5.72 -5.73
C TYR A 115 -1.11 6.51 -4.44
N PHE A 116 -1.37 5.80 -3.34
CA PHE A 116 -1.25 6.35 -2.01
C PHE A 116 -0.34 5.50 -1.15
N GLN A 117 0.56 6.16 -0.43
CA GLN A 117 1.41 5.52 0.55
C GLN A 117 1.37 6.32 1.84
N PHE A 118 1.10 5.63 2.95
CA PHE A 118 1.14 6.21 4.28
C PHE A 118 1.99 5.35 5.20
N GLU A 119 2.96 5.95 5.86
CA GLU A 119 3.86 5.32 6.82
C GLU A 119 4.03 6.21 8.04
N ASN A 120 3.57 5.73 9.20
CA ASN A 120 3.78 6.47 10.45
C ASN A 120 3.88 5.50 11.62
N LYS A 121 4.89 5.72 12.48
CA LYS A 121 5.16 4.90 13.67
C LYS A 121 4.07 5.06 14.74
N LYS A 122 3.29 6.14 14.72
CA LYS A 122 2.18 6.38 15.64
C LYS A 122 1.09 7.16 14.91
N THR A 123 -0.11 6.60 14.83
CA THR A 123 -1.24 7.24 14.14
C THR A 123 -2.40 7.34 15.13
N PRO A 124 -2.89 8.53 15.50
CA PRO A 124 -4.10 8.64 16.30
C PRO A 124 -5.30 8.05 15.55
N ASP A 125 -6.27 7.47 16.26
CA ASP A 125 -7.38 6.74 15.65
C ASP A 125 -8.27 7.63 14.77
N GLU A 126 -8.56 8.86 15.23
CA GLU A 126 -9.36 9.87 14.49
C GLU A 126 -8.71 10.27 13.14
N ASP A 127 -7.39 10.23 13.15
CA ASP A 127 -6.48 10.63 12.11
C ASP A 127 -6.40 9.52 11.06
N PHE A 128 -6.37 8.27 11.52
CA PHE A 128 -6.46 7.09 10.69
C PHE A 128 -7.83 6.94 10.04
N ASP A 129 -8.92 7.14 10.81
CA ASP A 129 -10.29 7.17 10.27
C ASP A 129 -10.45 8.24 9.20
N TYR A 130 -9.86 9.42 9.41
CA TYR A 130 -9.88 10.49 8.41
C TYR A 130 -9.26 10.06 7.08
N ILE A 131 -8.11 9.38 7.10
CA ILE A 131 -7.47 8.87 5.88
C ILE A 131 -8.40 7.90 5.16
N LEU A 132 -8.97 6.93 5.89
CA LEU A 132 -9.83 5.89 5.32
C LEU A 132 -11.13 6.46 4.73
N ASP A 133 -11.68 7.50 5.34
CA ASP A 133 -12.97 8.09 4.95
C ASP A 133 -12.87 9.12 3.81
N ASN A 134 -11.78 9.90 3.75
CA ASN A 134 -11.71 11.07 2.86
C ASN A 134 -10.89 10.83 1.60
N LEU A 135 -9.99 9.84 1.61
CA LEU A 135 -9.06 9.63 0.52
C LEU A 135 -9.63 8.71 -0.57
N LYS A 136 -9.61 9.19 -1.82
CA LYS A 136 -10.02 8.39 -2.99
C LYS A 136 -8.79 7.93 -3.77
N CYS A 137 -8.46 6.64 -3.61
CA CYS A 137 -7.42 5.96 -4.39
C CYS A 137 -8.05 5.00 -5.41
N THR A 138 -7.41 4.83 -6.57
CA THR A 138 -7.93 4.01 -7.68
C THR A 138 -7.02 2.86 -8.10
N HIS A 139 -5.72 2.89 -7.76
CA HIS A 139 -4.76 1.87 -8.21
C HIS A 139 -4.12 1.11 -7.04
N SER A 140 -3.18 1.72 -6.32
CA SER A 140 -2.44 1.07 -5.23
C SER A 140 -2.55 1.84 -3.92
N PHE A 141 -2.82 1.13 -2.85
CA PHE A 141 -3.01 1.70 -1.51
C PHE A 141 -2.13 1.00 -0.48
N PHE A 142 -1.09 1.67 -0.01
CA PHE A 142 -0.15 1.15 0.97
C PHE A 142 -0.32 1.85 2.31
N LEU A 143 -0.55 1.07 3.37
CA LEU A 143 -0.73 1.55 4.74
C LEU A 143 0.22 0.85 5.71
N SER A 144 1.18 1.60 6.24
CA SER A 144 1.98 1.27 7.41
C SER A 144 1.67 2.24 8.55
N ALA A 145 0.39 2.32 8.91
CA ALA A 145 -0.09 3.08 10.08
C ALA A 145 0.01 2.23 11.35
N LYS A 146 0.08 2.88 12.51
CA LYS A 146 0.03 2.20 13.82
C LYS A 146 -1.01 2.86 14.72
N PRO A 147 -2.31 2.53 14.53
CA PRO A 147 -3.38 3.02 15.37
C PRO A 147 -3.35 2.37 16.75
N SER A 148 -4.27 2.76 17.64
CA SER A 148 -4.37 2.18 18.97
C SER A 148 -4.57 0.66 18.92
N LYS A 149 -4.12 -0.06 19.96
CA LYS A 149 -4.16 -1.55 19.98
C LYS A 149 -5.57 -2.13 19.81
N ASN A 150 -6.59 -1.37 20.22
CA ASN A 150 -8.00 -1.76 20.16
C ASN A 150 -8.75 -1.03 19.03
N TYR A 151 -8.03 -0.35 18.15
CA TYR A 151 -8.61 0.37 17.03
C TYR A 151 -9.48 -0.57 16.18
N ARG A 152 -10.60 -0.01 15.72
CA ARG A 152 -11.49 -0.62 14.77
C ARG A 152 -12.18 0.47 13.98
N SER A 153 -12.18 0.34 12.65
CA SER A 153 -12.95 1.25 11.82
C SER A 153 -14.45 1.14 12.14
N ALA A 154 -15.10 2.30 12.26
CA ALA A 154 -16.53 2.39 12.50
C ALA A 154 -17.36 1.86 11.32
N LYS A 155 -16.82 1.95 10.10
CA LYS A 155 -17.49 1.57 8.86
C LYS A 155 -16.88 0.29 8.29
N PRO A 156 -17.68 -0.56 7.61
CA PRO A 156 -17.12 -1.64 6.80
C PRO A 156 -16.20 -1.07 5.72
N LEU A 157 -15.02 -1.67 5.58
CA LEU A 157 -14.09 -1.27 4.54
C LEU A 157 -14.49 -1.94 3.23
N VAL A 158 -14.62 -1.12 2.18
CA VAL A 158 -14.86 -1.62 0.82
C VAL A 158 -13.76 -1.09 -0.07
N PHE A 159 -12.88 -1.99 -0.51
CA PHE A 159 -11.78 -1.66 -1.39
C PHE A 159 -11.97 -2.32 -2.75
N ASN A 160 -11.79 -1.52 -3.80
CA ASN A 160 -11.88 -1.96 -5.19
C ASN A 160 -10.69 -1.37 -5.95
N LEU A 161 -9.52 -1.93 -5.67
CA LEU A 161 -8.23 -1.42 -6.10
C LEU A 161 -7.51 -2.46 -6.95
N LYS A 162 -6.45 -2.05 -7.65
CA LYS A 162 -5.54 -3.04 -8.21
C LYS A 162 -4.76 -3.70 -7.09
N GLU A 163 -4.27 -2.92 -6.13
CA GLU A 163 -3.41 -3.42 -5.07
C GLU A 163 -3.70 -2.72 -3.75
N ILE A 164 -3.71 -3.50 -2.67
CA ILE A 164 -3.74 -2.99 -1.31
C ILE A 164 -2.72 -3.74 -0.45
N ALA A 165 -1.93 -2.99 0.30
CA ALA A 165 -0.94 -3.52 1.23
C ALA A 165 -1.10 -2.84 2.60
N ILE A 166 -1.32 -3.61 3.66
CA ILE A 166 -1.54 -3.11 5.02
C ILE A 166 -0.55 -3.80 5.97
N CYS A 167 0.44 -3.07 6.48
CA CYS A 167 1.50 -3.65 7.33
C CYS A 167 1.04 -3.99 8.75
N ASN A 168 0.10 -3.23 9.33
CA ASN A 168 -0.46 -3.51 10.65
C ASN A 168 -1.96 -3.75 10.53
N SER A 169 -2.34 -4.93 10.06
CA SER A 169 -3.72 -5.28 9.71
C SER A 169 -4.53 -5.94 10.84
N PHE A 170 -4.06 -5.90 12.10
CA PHE A 170 -4.74 -6.52 13.26
C PHE A 170 -6.20 -6.08 13.49
N TRP A 171 -6.57 -4.91 12.97
CA TRP A 171 -7.89 -4.29 13.07
C TRP A 171 -8.83 -4.72 11.93
N ILE A 172 -8.30 -5.30 10.84
CA ILE A 172 -9.08 -5.88 9.75
C ILE A 172 -9.79 -7.14 10.26
N LYS A 173 -11.09 -7.26 10.00
CA LYS A 173 -11.89 -8.44 10.32
C LYS A 173 -12.29 -9.17 9.05
N GLN A 174 -12.74 -10.42 9.22
CA GLN A 174 -13.26 -11.25 8.15
C GLN A 174 -14.20 -10.49 7.20
N ARG A 175 -15.20 -9.79 7.74
CA ARG A 175 -16.17 -9.00 6.95
C ARG A 175 -15.51 -7.95 6.05
N ASP A 176 -14.40 -7.36 6.51
CA ASP A 176 -13.71 -6.30 5.79
C ASP A 176 -12.91 -6.92 4.64
N LEU A 177 -12.25 -8.07 4.90
CA LEU A 177 -11.56 -8.86 3.86
C LEU A 177 -12.52 -9.33 2.75
N LEU A 178 -13.74 -9.76 3.11
CA LEU A 178 -14.78 -10.11 2.13
C LEU A 178 -15.21 -8.91 1.25
N GLY A 179 -15.02 -7.67 1.73
CA GLY A 179 -15.28 -6.43 1.00
C GLY A 179 -14.12 -5.94 0.14
N MET A 180 -12.97 -6.63 0.12
CA MET A 180 -11.78 -6.25 -0.64
C MET A 180 -11.76 -6.93 -2.01
N ASN A 181 -12.47 -6.37 -2.99
CA ASN A 181 -12.40 -6.83 -4.38
C ASN A 181 -11.18 -6.24 -5.11
N CYS A 182 -9.98 -6.60 -4.64
CA CYS A 182 -8.71 -6.13 -5.19
C CYS A 182 -8.00 -7.23 -5.99
N LYS A 183 -7.09 -6.85 -6.91
CA LYS A 183 -6.27 -7.84 -7.65
C LYS A 183 -5.17 -8.42 -6.75
N ILE A 184 -4.53 -7.60 -5.93
CA ILE A 184 -3.49 -8.01 -4.98
C ILE A 184 -3.84 -7.48 -3.60
N ILE A 185 -3.85 -8.37 -2.60
CA ILE A 185 -4.10 -8.06 -1.20
C ILE A 185 -2.93 -8.60 -0.38
N THR A 186 -2.21 -7.69 0.29
CA THR A 186 -1.13 -8.04 1.21
C THR A 186 -1.44 -7.50 2.60
N MET A 187 -1.45 -8.36 3.60
CA MET A 187 -1.73 -8.00 4.98
C MET A 187 -0.66 -8.55 5.89
N HIS A 188 -0.02 -7.69 6.66
CA HIS A 188 0.93 -8.07 7.69
C HIS A 188 0.40 -7.80 9.11
N ASN A 189 0.95 -8.50 10.09
CA ASN A 189 0.55 -8.42 11.50
C ASN A 189 -0.98 -8.54 11.67
N SER A 190 -1.59 -9.47 10.94
CA SER A 190 -3.04 -9.72 10.97
C SER A 190 -3.44 -10.53 12.21
N LYS A 191 -4.73 -10.43 12.56
CA LYS A 191 -5.40 -11.28 13.56
C LYS A 191 -6.46 -12.20 12.93
N LEU A 192 -6.48 -12.31 11.61
CA LEU A 192 -7.36 -13.26 10.92
C LEU A 192 -7.00 -14.69 11.31
N THR A 193 -8.00 -15.52 11.57
CA THR A 193 -7.80 -16.92 11.93
C THR A 193 -7.88 -17.85 10.71
N SER A 194 -7.61 -19.13 10.91
CA SER A 194 -7.80 -20.14 9.87
C SER A 194 -9.28 -20.22 9.43
N GLU A 195 -10.22 -20.04 10.35
CA GLU A 195 -11.66 -19.99 10.08
C GLU A 195 -12.04 -18.77 9.26
N ASP A 196 -11.44 -17.60 9.54
CA ASP A 196 -11.65 -16.40 8.73
C ASP A 196 -11.20 -16.60 7.28
N LEU A 197 -10.05 -17.26 7.10
CA LEU A 197 -9.52 -17.58 5.78
C LEU A 197 -10.33 -18.69 5.08
N ASN A 198 -10.90 -19.66 5.81
CA ASN A 198 -11.85 -20.63 5.26
C ASN A 198 -13.11 -19.95 4.71
N VAL A 199 -13.68 -19.00 5.46
CA VAL A 199 -14.84 -18.22 5.01
C VAL A 199 -14.49 -17.39 3.78
N PHE A 200 -13.31 -16.75 3.76
CA PHE A 200 -12.84 -16.04 2.58
C PHE A 200 -12.67 -16.95 1.37
N LEU A 201 -12.06 -18.13 1.55
CA LEU A 201 -11.84 -19.11 0.48
C LEU A 201 -13.17 -19.55 -0.14
N LYS A 202 -14.16 -19.90 0.68
CA LYS A 202 -15.52 -20.26 0.24
C LYS A 202 -16.23 -19.08 -0.44
N HIS A 203 -16.05 -17.86 0.06
CA HIS A 203 -16.57 -16.65 -0.59
C HIS A 203 -15.97 -16.45 -1.99
N TRP A 204 -14.66 -16.62 -2.14
CA TRP A 204 -14.01 -16.56 -3.45
C TRP A 204 -14.53 -17.67 -4.37
N MET A 205 -14.60 -18.91 -3.91
CA MET A 205 -15.11 -20.05 -4.71
C MET A 205 -16.52 -19.84 -5.26
N THR A 206 -17.35 -19.05 -4.57
CA THR A 206 -18.74 -18.72 -4.97
C THR A 206 -18.86 -17.47 -5.84
N GLY A 207 -17.76 -16.86 -6.28
CA GLY A 207 -17.75 -15.69 -7.17
C GLY A 207 -17.35 -14.37 -6.49
N GLY A 208 -17.15 -14.39 -5.17
CA GLY A 208 -16.65 -13.26 -4.40
C GLY A 208 -15.23 -12.85 -4.78
N CYS A 209 -14.87 -11.59 -4.54
CA CYS A 209 -13.54 -11.03 -4.83
C CYS A 209 -12.99 -11.44 -6.22
N SER A 210 -13.81 -11.35 -7.26
CA SER A 210 -13.52 -11.88 -8.60
C SER A 210 -12.30 -11.30 -9.30
N LYS A 211 -11.76 -10.18 -8.82
CA LYS A 211 -10.52 -9.58 -9.33
C LYS A 211 -9.26 -10.22 -8.78
N LEU A 212 -9.36 -11.00 -7.71
CA LEU A 212 -8.23 -11.51 -6.95
C LEU A 212 -7.28 -12.32 -7.85
N LYS A 213 -5.99 -11.97 -7.77
CA LYS A 213 -4.85 -12.70 -8.33
C LYS A 213 -3.87 -13.15 -7.25
N MET A 214 -3.77 -12.39 -6.16
CA MET A 214 -2.97 -12.76 -5.00
C MET A 214 -3.63 -12.29 -3.70
N LEU A 215 -3.67 -13.19 -2.72
CA LEU A 215 -3.85 -12.87 -1.31
C LEU A 215 -2.64 -13.38 -0.52
N HIS A 216 -1.99 -12.49 0.22
CA HIS A 216 -0.95 -12.80 1.20
C HIS A 216 -1.36 -12.26 2.56
N VAL A 217 -1.42 -13.13 3.56
CA VAL A 217 -1.72 -12.76 4.93
C VAL A 217 -0.65 -13.32 5.85
N SER A 218 0.04 -12.45 6.58
CA SER A 218 0.89 -12.85 7.70
C SER A 218 0.27 -12.48 9.03
N VAL A 219 0.20 -13.45 9.93
CA VAL A 219 -0.41 -13.38 11.26
C VAL A 219 0.67 -13.50 12.34
N GLU A 220 0.31 -13.35 13.61
CA GLU A 220 1.23 -13.67 14.72
C GLU A 220 1.14 -15.15 15.13
N GLU A 221 -0.09 -15.68 15.12
CA GLU A 221 -0.39 -17.10 15.36
C GLU A 221 -0.18 -17.95 14.11
N SER A 222 -0.31 -19.26 14.22
CA SER A 222 -0.19 -20.19 13.08
C SER A 222 -1.48 -20.25 12.27
N ILE A 223 -1.37 -20.41 10.95
CA ILE A 223 -2.50 -20.78 10.09
C ILE A 223 -2.46 -22.29 9.84
N SER A 224 -3.58 -22.97 10.10
CA SER A 224 -3.77 -24.38 9.78
C SER A 224 -4.41 -24.52 8.40
N LEU A 225 -3.67 -25.06 7.43
CA LEU A 225 -4.24 -25.32 6.09
C LEU A 225 -5.38 -26.33 6.13
N GLU A 226 -5.34 -27.30 7.07
CA GLU A 226 -6.44 -28.24 7.30
C GLU A 226 -7.74 -27.49 7.65
N SER A 227 -7.66 -26.55 8.59
CA SER A 227 -8.81 -25.72 8.98
C SER A 227 -9.24 -24.76 7.87
N VAL A 228 -8.30 -24.21 7.10
CA VAL A 228 -8.62 -23.36 5.94
C VAL A 228 -9.33 -24.15 4.83
N LEU A 229 -8.97 -25.42 4.63
CA LEU A 229 -9.53 -26.29 3.59
C LEU A 229 -10.74 -27.12 4.08
N ASP A 230 -11.17 -26.96 5.33
CA ASP A 230 -12.30 -27.71 5.87
C ASP A 230 -13.60 -27.45 5.08
N GLY A 231 -14.21 -28.55 4.62
CA GLY A 231 -15.38 -28.53 3.75
C GLY A 231 -15.14 -27.89 2.37
N VAL A 232 -13.90 -27.88 1.88
CA VAL A 232 -13.52 -27.38 0.55
C VAL A 232 -12.99 -28.55 -0.29
N GLU A 233 -13.49 -28.68 -1.52
CA GLU A 233 -12.90 -29.61 -2.49
C GLU A 233 -11.59 -29.04 -3.06
N PHE A 234 -10.52 -29.82 -2.99
CA PHE A 234 -9.21 -29.42 -3.50
C PHE A 234 -8.46 -30.59 -4.15
N ILE A 235 -7.43 -30.25 -4.93
CA ILE A 235 -6.46 -31.20 -5.48
C ILE A 235 -5.09 -30.84 -4.93
N GLU A 236 -4.50 -31.74 -4.14
CA GLU A 236 -3.14 -31.60 -3.65
C GLU A 236 -2.11 -31.77 -4.77
N ARG A 237 -1.05 -30.97 -4.73
CA ARG A 237 0.02 -30.94 -5.73
C ARG A 237 1.34 -31.20 -5.04
N GLY A 238 2.11 -32.14 -5.61
CA GLY A 238 3.46 -32.42 -5.13
C GLY A 238 4.42 -31.27 -5.39
N ASP A 239 5.51 -31.24 -4.62
CA ASP A 239 6.56 -30.21 -4.70
C ASP A 239 7.34 -30.22 -6.03
N ASP A 240 7.15 -31.26 -6.85
CA ASP A 240 7.64 -31.37 -8.21
C ASP A 240 6.86 -30.48 -9.20
N VAL A 241 5.63 -30.07 -8.84
CA VAL A 241 4.81 -29.17 -9.65
C VAL A 241 5.23 -27.72 -9.41
N GLU A 242 5.98 -27.16 -10.35
CA GLU A 242 6.41 -25.77 -10.34
C GLU A 242 5.45 -24.87 -11.13
N ARG A 243 5.07 -23.72 -10.57
CA ARG A 243 4.29 -22.69 -11.26
C ARG A 243 4.89 -21.31 -11.04
N LEU A 244 4.93 -20.55 -12.11
CA LEU A 244 5.44 -19.18 -12.13
C LEU A 244 4.28 -18.20 -12.06
N TYR A 245 4.31 -17.30 -11.09
CA TYR A 245 3.37 -16.19 -11.00
C TYR A 245 4.12 -14.87 -11.03
N PHE A 246 3.44 -13.81 -11.46
CA PHE A 246 3.98 -12.47 -11.49
C PHE A 246 3.28 -11.62 -10.45
N VAL A 247 4.03 -11.03 -9.54
CA VAL A 247 3.55 -9.89 -8.75
C VAL A 247 3.55 -8.68 -9.67
N ASP A 248 2.42 -7.96 -9.78
CA ASP A 248 2.32 -6.81 -10.69
C ASP A 248 3.38 -5.75 -10.33
N GLY A 249 4.33 -5.52 -11.24
CA GLY A 249 5.45 -4.59 -11.04
C GLY A 249 6.81 -5.26 -11.15
N ASP A 250 6.87 -6.57 -10.91
CA ASP A 250 8.11 -7.34 -10.99
C ASP A 250 8.41 -7.79 -12.42
N ARG A 251 9.70 -7.72 -12.78
CA ARG A 251 10.19 -8.21 -14.08
C ARG A 251 10.41 -9.72 -14.08
N ASN A 252 10.62 -10.29 -12.91
CA ASN A 252 10.93 -11.70 -12.72
C ASN A 252 9.73 -12.38 -12.05
N PRO A 253 9.28 -13.54 -12.55
CA PRO A 253 8.25 -14.30 -11.87
C PRO A 253 8.80 -14.89 -10.57
N ASP A 254 7.91 -15.02 -9.60
CA ASP A 254 8.12 -15.85 -8.43
C ASP A 254 7.66 -17.28 -8.71
N THR A 255 8.30 -18.22 -8.02
CA THR A 255 8.01 -19.65 -8.14
C THR A 255 7.23 -20.13 -6.93
N ILE A 256 6.13 -20.85 -7.17
CA ILE A 256 5.52 -21.73 -6.18
C ILE A 256 5.73 -23.20 -6.55
N ARG A 257 5.82 -24.04 -5.54
CA ARG A 257 5.89 -25.50 -5.67
C ARG A 257 4.78 -26.13 -4.81
N GLY A 258 4.11 -27.14 -5.36
CA GLY A 258 3.03 -27.84 -4.67
C GLY A 258 1.78 -26.99 -4.39
N GLY A 259 1.22 -27.17 -3.20
CA GLY A 259 0.01 -26.48 -2.72
C GLY A 259 -1.29 -27.23 -3.03
N PHE A 260 -2.41 -26.58 -2.71
CA PHE A 260 -3.75 -27.14 -2.83
C PHE A 260 -4.55 -26.33 -3.86
N ASP A 261 -4.87 -26.94 -4.99
CA ASP A 261 -5.67 -26.32 -6.03
C ASP A 261 -7.15 -26.39 -5.66
N VAL A 262 -7.81 -25.24 -5.63
CA VAL A 262 -9.27 -25.08 -5.48
C VAL A 262 -9.86 -24.47 -6.75
N LYS A 263 -11.16 -24.65 -6.96
CA LYS A 263 -11.87 -24.18 -8.16
C LYS A 263 -12.93 -23.14 -7.85
N GLN A 264 -12.92 -22.07 -8.62
CA GLN A 264 -14.02 -21.12 -8.77
C GLN A 264 -14.51 -21.26 -10.22
N SER A 265 -15.49 -22.13 -10.47
CA SER A 265 -15.91 -22.48 -11.83
C SER A 265 -14.70 -22.91 -12.69
N ASN A 266 -14.35 -22.17 -13.75
CA ASN A 266 -13.22 -22.47 -14.63
C ASN A 266 -11.87 -21.89 -14.14
N VAL A 267 -11.87 -21.08 -13.08
CA VAL A 267 -10.67 -20.43 -12.53
C VAL A 267 -10.06 -21.31 -11.43
N THR A 268 -8.74 -21.48 -11.45
CA THR A 268 -8.01 -22.20 -10.39
C THR A 268 -7.39 -21.20 -9.43
N GLY A 269 -7.58 -21.42 -8.13
CA GLY A 269 -6.76 -20.83 -7.07
C GLY A 269 -5.85 -21.90 -6.49
N THR A 270 -4.60 -21.57 -6.18
CA THR A 270 -3.70 -22.46 -5.43
C THR A 270 -3.45 -21.83 -4.07
N VAL A 271 -3.79 -22.56 -3.02
CA VAL A 271 -3.57 -22.19 -1.62
C VAL A 271 -2.32 -22.90 -1.11
N PHE A 272 -1.45 -22.19 -0.42
CA PHE A 272 -0.29 -22.79 0.23
C PHE A 272 0.16 -21.97 1.45
N GLY A 273 0.81 -22.65 2.37
CA GLY A 273 1.66 -22.06 3.39
C GLY A 273 3.09 -22.41 3.01
N GLN A 274 3.99 -21.44 3.03
CA GLN A 274 5.41 -21.78 2.96
C GLN A 274 5.77 -22.42 4.31
N ASN A 275 6.68 -23.39 4.40
CA ASN A 275 7.03 -24.05 5.67
C ASN A 275 8.54 -23.94 5.94
N LEU A 276 8.93 -22.79 6.48
CA LEU A 276 10.16 -22.62 7.25
C LEU A 276 9.73 -22.49 8.72
N GLN A 277 9.70 -23.61 9.45
CA GLN A 277 9.46 -23.64 10.91
C GLN A 277 8.13 -23.00 11.37
N ASN A 278 6.98 -23.65 11.14
CA ASN A 278 5.65 -23.22 11.64
C ASN A 278 5.21 -21.83 11.10
N LEU A 279 5.07 -21.68 9.79
CA LEU A 279 4.88 -20.34 9.25
C LEU A 279 3.52 -19.72 9.55
N LYS A 280 3.64 -18.46 9.95
CA LYS A 280 2.60 -17.48 10.24
C LYS A 280 2.06 -16.81 8.97
N ARG A 281 2.05 -17.51 7.81
CA ARG A 281 1.75 -16.92 6.50
C ARG A 281 0.81 -17.80 5.70
N PHE A 282 -0.22 -17.19 5.13
CA PHE A 282 -1.16 -17.78 4.18
C PHE A 282 -1.00 -17.11 2.82
N TRP A 283 -0.93 -17.92 1.76
CA TRP A 283 -0.90 -17.45 0.38
C TRP A 283 -2.00 -18.12 -0.43
N MET A 284 -2.58 -17.34 -1.33
CA MET A 284 -3.48 -17.81 -2.37
C MET A 284 -3.16 -17.08 -3.67
N ILE A 285 -2.88 -17.84 -4.72
CA ILE A 285 -2.60 -17.34 -6.06
C ILE A 285 -3.69 -17.81 -7.02
N VAL A 286 -4.23 -16.91 -7.83
CA VAL A 286 -5.29 -17.21 -8.80
C VAL A 286 -4.76 -17.09 -10.22
N TRP A 287 -4.92 -18.15 -10.99
CA TRP A 287 -4.37 -18.29 -12.36
C TRP A 287 -5.31 -17.68 -13.40
#